data_AF-A0A7D4Q3F4-F1
#
_entry.id   AF-A0A7D4Q3F4-F1
#
_cell.length_a   1.000
_cell.length_b   1.000
_cell.length_c   1.000
_cell.angle_alpha   90.00
_cell.angle_beta   90.00
_cell.angle_gamma   90.00
#
_symmetry.space_group_name_H-M   'P 1'
#
loop_
_entity.id
_entity.type
_entity.pdbx_description
1 polymer ?
#
loop_
_entity_poly.entity_id
_entity_poly.type
_entity_poly.pdbx_seq_one_letter_code
_entity_poly.pdbx_strand_id
1 'polypeptide(L)'
;MTYVFNMHEAKSKLSRLIELMESGEEVILARDGVRVARLTPETKTPRPKLGEFIPIIPELTGSENLSRPGVGWEENLSRKNQMLLELLAKESNEQPAA
;
A
#
# COMPACT_ATOMS: atom_id res chain seq x y z
N MET A 1 -6.06 -10.03 -18.96
CA MET A 1 -7.17 -10.65 -18.20
C MET A 1 -6.89 -10.48 -16.71
N THR A 2 -7.91 -10.53 -15.84
CA THR A 2 -7.71 -10.30 -14.39
C THR A 2 -7.89 -11.60 -13.62
N TYR A 3 -6.87 -12.02 -12.88
CA TYR A 3 -6.89 -13.23 -12.06
C TYR A 3 -6.91 -12.88 -10.58
N VAL A 4 -7.68 -13.62 -9.78
CA VAL A 4 -7.74 -13.43 -8.32
C VAL A 4 -7.24 -14.70 -7.63
N PHE A 5 -6.23 -14.57 -6.78
CA PHE A 5 -5.66 -15.69 -6.02
C PHE A 5 -5.73 -15.41 -4.52
N ASN A 6 -5.90 -16.47 -3.71
CA ASN A 6 -5.78 -16.35 -2.27
C ASN A 6 -4.31 -16.13 -1.87
N MET A 7 -4.06 -15.29 -0.87
CA MET A 7 -2.74 -15.01 -0.31
C MET A 7 -1.96 -16.28 0.07
N HIS A 8 -2.65 -17.28 0.62
CA HIS A 8 -2.03 -18.53 1.02
C HIS A 8 -1.49 -19.35 -0.16
N GLU A 9 -2.16 -19.28 -1.31
CA GLU A 9 -1.68 -19.93 -2.53
C GLU A 9 -0.62 -19.09 -3.23
N ALA A 10 -0.78 -17.77 -3.17
CA ALA A 10 0.12 -16.82 -3.82
C ALA A 10 1.54 -16.89 -3.25
N LYS A 11 1.71 -16.99 -1.92
CA LYS A 11 3.04 -17.10 -1.30
C LYS A 11 3.87 -18.29 -1.80
N SER A 12 3.21 -19.40 -2.17
CA SER A 12 3.87 -20.61 -2.66
C SER A 12 4.08 -20.60 -4.18
N LYS A 13 3.27 -19.83 -4.92
CA LYS A 13 3.29 -19.76 -6.39
C LYS A 13 3.76 -18.39 -6.91
N LEU A 14 4.40 -17.58 -6.08
CA LEU A 14 4.72 -16.18 -6.36
C LEU A 14 5.48 -16.02 -7.68
N SER A 15 6.49 -16.85 -7.93
CA SER A 15 7.28 -16.80 -9.17
C SER A 15 6.41 -16.90 -10.42
N ARG A 16 5.42 -17.80 -10.43
CA ARG A 16 4.50 -17.96 -11.57
C ARG A 16 3.49 -16.83 -11.68
N LEU A 17 3.09 -16.23 -10.56
CA LEU A 17 2.25 -15.04 -10.58
C LEU A 17 2.99 -13.83 -11.16
N ILE A 18 4.29 -13.73 -10.92
CA ILE A 18 5.15 -12.71 -11.54
C ILE A 18 5.24 -12.95 -13.06
N GLU A 19 5.45 -14.19 -13.52
CA GLU A 19 5.44 -14.51 -14.97
C GLU A 19 4.12 -14.11 -15.64
N LEU A 20 2.98 -14.39 -14.99
CA LEU A 20 1.66 -13.97 -15.49
C LEU A 20 1.57 -12.44 -15.56
N MET A 21 2.01 -11.75 -14.51
CA MET A 21 2.06 -10.29 -14.49
C MET A 21 2.96 -9.72 -15.60
N GLU A 22 4.13 -10.31 -15.84
CA GLU A 22 5.07 -9.93 -16.91
C GLU A 22 4.50 -10.19 -18.30
N SER A 23 3.67 -11.24 -18.46
CA SER A 23 2.95 -11.50 -19.71
C SER A 23 1.84 -10.49 -20.01
N GLY A 24 1.60 -9.53 -19.09
CA GLY A 24 0.59 -8.48 -19.23
C GLY A 24 -0.76 -8.82 -18.58
N GLU A 25 -0.81 -9.88 -17.76
CA GLU A 25 -2.00 -10.25 -17.01
C GLU A 25 -2.08 -9.47 -15.68
N GLU A 26 -3.28 -9.11 -15.27
CA GLU A 26 -3.50 -8.41 -14.00
C GLU A 26 -3.75 -9.44 -12.88
N VAL A 27 -2.89 -9.46 -11.87
CA VAL A 27 -3.01 -10.42 -10.76
C VAL A 27 -3.42 -9.71 -9.48
N ILE A 28 -4.56 -10.12 -8.91
CA ILE A 28 -5.11 -9.61 -7.65
C ILE A 28 -4.94 -10.68 -6.57
N LEU A 29 -4.44 -10.26 -5.42
CA LEU A 29 -4.33 -11.10 -4.23
C LEU A 29 -5.53 -10.83 -3.32
N ALA A 30 -6.13 -11.89 -2.81
CA ALA A 30 -7.25 -11.85 -1.88
C ALA A 30 -6.92 -12.56 -0.57
N ARG A 31 -7.45 -12.07 0.54
CA ARG A 31 -7.43 -12.73 1.84
C ARG A 31 -8.87 -12.89 2.30
N ASP A 32 -9.26 -14.11 2.65
CA ASP A 32 -10.61 -14.42 3.13
C ASP A 32 -11.73 -13.92 2.19
N GLY A 33 -11.52 -14.04 0.88
CA GLY A 33 -12.47 -13.59 -0.15
C GLY A 33 -12.45 -12.08 -0.42
N VAL A 34 -11.68 -11.29 0.32
CA VAL A 34 -11.53 -9.85 0.12
C VAL A 34 -10.26 -9.55 -0.66
N ARG A 35 -10.36 -8.73 -1.72
CA ARG A 35 -9.19 -8.28 -2.50
C ARG A 35 -8.33 -7.35 -1.65
N VAL A 36 -7.05 -7.66 -1.48
CA VAL A 36 -6.14 -6.93 -0.59
C VAL A 36 -4.94 -6.30 -1.30
N ALA A 37 -4.52 -6.84 -2.44
CA ALA A 37 -3.40 -6.30 -3.20
C ALA A 37 -3.53 -6.58 -4.69
N ARG A 38 -2.79 -5.80 -5.50
CA ARG A 38 -2.66 -5.98 -6.95
C ARG A 38 -1.18 -5.99 -7.30
N LEU A 39 -0.78 -6.99 -8.08
CA LEU A 39 0.56 -7.05 -8.66
C LEU A 39 0.54 -6.27 -9.96
N THR A 40 1.50 -5.35 -10.09
CA THR A 40 1.67 -4.49 -11.26
C THR A 40 3.15 -4.50 -11.60
N PRO A 41 3.53 -4.62 -12.89
CA PRO A 41 4.94 -4.61 -13.27
C PRO A 41 5.59 -3.29 -12.84
N GLU A 42 6.84 -3.37 -12.37
CA GLU A 42 7.60 -2.19 -12.00
C GLU A 42 7.99 -1.42 -13.28
N THR A 43 7.41 -0.24 -13.46
CA THR A 43 7.81 0.66 -14.54
C THR A 43 9.14 1.31 -14.15
N LYS A 44 10.21 0.99 -14.88
CA LYS A 44 11.48 1.74 -14.75
C LYS A 44 11.21 3.20 -15.04
N THR A 45 11.39 4.06 -14.04
CA THR A 45 11.40 5.50 -14.26
C THR A 45 12.58 5.84 -15.17
N PRO A 46 12.36 6.58 -16.28
CA PRO A 46 13.46 6.99 -17.14
C PRO A 46 14.44 7.83 -16.31
N ARG A 47 15.74 7.61 -16.54
CA ARG A 47 16.76 8.48 -15.94
C ARG A 47 16.56 9.88 -16.53
N PRO A 48 16.52 10.94 -15.70
CA PRO A 48 16.42 12.30 -16.20
C PRO A 48 17.61 12.59 -17.12
N LYS A 49 17.36 13.27 -18.23
CA LYS A 49 18.44 13.84 -19.06
C LYS A 49 19.12 14.98 -18.30
N LEU A 50 20.32 15.37 -18.73
CA LEU A 50 21.04 16.49 -18.12
C LEU A 50 20.19 17.77 -18.17
N GLY A 51 19.85 18.32 -17.00
CA GLY A 51 18.97 19.49 -16.86
C GLY A 51 17.47 19.17 -16.72
N GLU A 52 17.08 17.91 -16.81
CA GLU A 52 15.71 17.44 -16.58
C GLU A 52 15.50 17.14 -15.09
N PHE A 53 14.50 17.75 -14.46
CA PHE A 53 14.15 17.48 -13.07
C PHE A 53 12.96 16.52 -13.03
N ILE A 54 13.18 15.31 -12.50
CA ILE A 54 12.11 14.37 -12.19
C ILE A 54 11.91 14.41 -10.67
N PRO A 55 10.75 14.88 -10.17
CA PRO A 55 10.49 14.90 -8.74
C PRO A 55 10.41 13.46 -8.19
N ILE A 56 10.95 13.27 -6.98
CA ILE A 56 10.96 11.99 -6.26
C ILE A 56 9.53 11.49 -5.98
N ILE A 57 8.54 12.39 -6.02
CA ILE A 57 7.12 12.11 -5.84
C ILE A 57 6.39 12.49 -7.15
N PRO A 58 6.02 11.51 -8.00
CA PRO A 58 5.31 11.76 -9.27
C PRO A 58 3.97 12.48 -9.09
N GLU A 59 3.31 12.28 -7.93
CA GLU A 59 2.04 12.88 -7.52
C GLU A 59 2.03 14.42 -7.60
N LEU A 60 3.20 15.07 -7.59
CA LEU A 60 3.34 16.53 -7.63
C LEU A 60 3.24 17.13 -9.04
N THR A 61 3.22 16.31 -10.09
CA THR A 61 3.23 16.76 -11.50
C THR A 61 1.83 16.97 -12.09
N GLY A 62 0.78 16.46 -11.44
CA GLY A 62 -0.62 16.66 -11.83
C GLY A 62 -1.21 17.91 -11.20
N SER A 63 -1.08 19.06 -11.87
CA SER A 63 -1.59 20.35 -11.40
C SER A 63 -3.12 20.52 -11.46
N GLU A 64 -3.91 19.45 -11.27
CA GLU A 64 -5.39 19.56 -11.22
C GLU A 64 -5.98 19.37 -9.82
N ASN A 65 -5.17 19.05 -8.81
CA ASN A 65 -5.65 19.11 -7.43
C ASN A 65 -4.50 19.30 -6.43
N LEU A 66 -3.85 20.46 -6.49
CA LEU A 66 -3.23 21.03 -5.28
C LEU A 66 -4.37 21.44 -4.33
N SER A 67 -5.08 20.47 -3.75
CA SER A 67 -5.65 20.71 -2.44
C SER A 67 -4.46 21.09 -1.57
N ARG A 68 -4.48 22.34 -1.08
CA ARG A 68 -3.51 22.90 -0.12
C ARG A 68 -3.10 21.80 0.85
N PRO A 69 -1.81 21.68 1.24
CA PRO A 69 -1.38 20.71 2.24
C PRO A 69 -2.40 20.73 3.38
N GLY A 70 -3.14 19.62 3.47
CA GLY A 70 -4.36 19.58 4.26
C GLY A 70 -4.04 19.94 5.70
N VAL A 71 -4.61 21.05 6.15
CA VAL A 71 -5.10 21.18 7.53
C VAL A 71 -5.60 19.80 7.99
N GLY A 72 -4.90 19.17 8.93
CA GLY A 72 -5.30 17.86 9.47
C GLY A 72 -4.25 16.75 9.50
N TRP A 73 -2.98 16.99 9.12
CA TRP A 73 -1.91 16.00 9.37
C TRP A 73 -1.72 15.73 10.88
N GLU A 74 -1.86 16.77 11.72
CA GLU A 74 -1.90 16.64 13.19
C GLU A 74 -3.15 15.89 13.69
N GLU A 75 -4.28 16.06 13.00
CA GLU A 75 -5.57 15.44 13.38
C GLU A 75 -5.58 13.94 13.05
N ASN A 76 -4.97 13.55 11.92
CA ASN A 76 -4.86 12.14 11.51
C ASN A 76 -3.87 11.36 12.39
N LEU A 77 -2.74 11.98 12.75
CA LEU A 77 -1.78 11.44 13.71
C LEU A 77 -2.40 11.28 15.11
N SER A 78 -3.16 12.28 15.56
CA SER A 78 -3.86 12.26 16.85
C SER A 78 -4.87 11.11 16.95
N ARG A 79 -5.67 10.86 15.89
CA ARG A 79 -6.63 9.73 15.86
C ARG A 79 -5.94 8.37 15.95
N LYS A 80 -4.85 8.18 15.20
CA LYS A 80 -4.11 6.91 15.21
C LYS A 80 -3.43 6.68 16.56
N ASN A 81 -2.90 7.73 17.18
CA ASN A 81 -2.27 7.64 18.49
C ASN A 81 -3.28 7.33 19.61
N GLN A 82 -4.48 7.91 19.57
CA GLN A 82 -5.53 7.59 20.56
C GLN A 82 -5.97 6.13 20.49
N MET A 83 -6.17 5.59 19.28
CA MET A 83 -6.58 4.19 19.10
C MET A 83 -5.50 3.21 19.57
N LEU A 84 -4.22 3.56 19.38
CA LEU A 84 -3.08 2.76 19.81
C LEU A 84 -2.93 2.78 21.35
N LEU A 85 -3.19 3.94 21.98
CA LEU A 85 -3.23 4.08 23.43
C LEU A 85 -4.40 3.31 24.06
N GLU A 86 -5.57 3.29 23.44
CA GLU A 86 -6.72 2.51 23.92
C GLU A 86 -6.48 1.00 23.81
N LEU A 87 -5.80 0.54 22.77
CA LEU A 87 -5.41 -0.87 22.63
C LEU A 87 -4.40 -1.29 23.70
N LEU A 88 -3.37 -0.47 23.93
CA LEU A 88 -2.38 -0.73 24.98
C LEU A 88 -2.97 -0.64 26.39
N ALA A 89 -3.95 0.24 26.62
CA ALA A 89 -4.64 0.36 27.90
C ALA A 89 -5.62 -0.80 28.17
N LYS A 90 -6.15 -1.43 27.12
CA LYS A 90 -6.92 -2.68 27.26
C LYS A 90 -6.02 -3.86 27.59
N GLU A 91 -4.88 -3.98 26.92
CA GLU A 91 -3.90 -5.04 27.20
C GLU A 91 -3.32 -4.97 28.62
N SER A 92 -3.14 -3.77 29.19
CA SER A 92 -2.63 -3.63 30.56
C SER A 92 -3.65 -3.96 31.65
N ASN A 93 -4.95 -3.87 31.35
CA ASN A 93 -6.03 -4.19 32.29
C ASN A 93 -6.45 -5.68 32.25
N GLU A 94 -5.88 -6.46 31.34
CA GLU A 94 -6.09 -7.91 31.22
C GLU A 94 -4.94 -8.75 31.80
N GLN A 95 -3.96 -8.13 32.48
CA GLN A 95 -3.02 -8.89 33.30
C GLN A 95 -3.73 -9.33 34.59
N PRO A 96 -4.00 -10.64 34.80
CA PRO A 96 -4.68 -11.10 36.00
C PRO A 96 -3.82 -10.79 37.22
N ALA A 97 -4.44 -10.22 38.24
CA ALA A 97 -3.90 -10.17 39.59
C ALA A 97 -3.47 -11.59 40.00
N ALA A 98 -2.16 -11.81 40.05
CA ALA A 98 -1.53 -12.97 40.65
C ALA A 98 -1.27 -12.72 42.14
#